data_AF-A0A835VMD7-F1
#
_entry.id   AF-A0A835VMD7-F1
#
_cell.length_a   1.000
_cell.length_b   1.000
_cell.length_c   1.000
_cell.angle_alpha   90.00
_cell.angle_beta   90.00
_cell.angle_gamma   90.00
#
_symmetry.space_group_name_H-M   'P 1'
#
loop_
_entity.id
_entity.type
_entity.pdbx_description
1 polymer ?
#
loop_
_entity_poly.entity_id
_entity_poly.type
_entity_poly.pdbx_seq_one_letter_code
_entity_poly.pdbx_strand_id
1 'polypeptide(L)'
;MCIFLLNAVSLPPEKALAVYVQAPGHPFLFCGAVHNARPSAVLSLPWPDPAEAAEASAGAIQIVGAAAKIGVSIEDLAALPPVVDAGAEKRVERLALRVGENLFNFMQSFCGVDGSRLVVPMDILDRWFKKFQERAKRDPSYLKGFSL
;
A
#
# COMPACT_ATOMS: atom_id res chain seq x y z
N MET A 1 -2.72 -1.87 10.60
CA MET A 1 -2.40 -2.42 11.94
C MET A 1 -0.90 -2.46 12.13
N CYS A 2 -0.38 -2.15 13.30
CA CYS A 2 1.06 -2.27 13.60
C CYS A 2 1.31 -3.52 14.44
N ILE A 3 2.27 -4.35 14.03
CA ILE A 3 2.69 -5.53 14.81
C ILE A 3 4.22 -5.54 14.96
N PHE A 4 4.70 -6.00 16.11
CA PHE A 4 6.12 -6.12 16.40
C PHE A 4 6.41 -7.28 17.35
N LEU A 5 7.58 -7.89 17.21
CA LEU A 5 8.11 -8.91 18.11
C LEU A 5 8.71 -8.23 19.34
N LEU A 6 8.42 -8.76 20.53
CA LEU A 6 9.05 -8.32 21.78
C LEU A 6 10.43 -8.98 21.90
N ASN A 7 11.44 -8.21 22.33
CA ASN A 7 12.84 -8.63 22.41
C ASN A 7 13.11 -9.91 23.22
N ALA A 8 12.14 -10.41 24.01
CA ALA A 8 12.28 -11.62 24.81
C ALA A 8 11.95 -12.92 24.05
N VAL A 9 11.35 -12.86 22.86
CA VAL A 9 10.91 -14.04 22.11
C VAL A 9 11.55 -14.04 20.72
N SER A 10 12.64 -14.80 20.56
CA SER A 10 13.19 -15.07 19.22
C SER A 10 12.37 -16.18 18.57
N LEU A 11 11.86 -15.93 17.37
CA LEU A 11 11.26 -17.00 16.56
C LEU A 11 12.35 -18.01 16.17
N PRO A 12 12.01 -19.30 16.00
CA PRO A 12 12.96 -20.26 15.43
C PRO A 12 13.50 -19.77 14.07
N PRO A 13 14.70 -20.22 13.66
CA PRO A 13 15.24 -19.92 12.33
C PRO A 13 14.24 -20.33 11.24
N GLU A 14 14.18 -19.55 10.15
CA GLU A 14 13.26 -19.78 9.02
C GLU A 14 11.76 -19.73 9.35
N LYS A 15 11.38 -19.38 10.59
CA LYS A 15 9.97 -19.18 10.97
C LYS A 15 9.60 -17.70 10.99
N ALA A 16 8.33 -17.45 10.72
CA ALA A 16 7.72 -16.14 10.80
C ALA A 16 6.40 -16.20 11.58
N LEU A 17 6.05 -15.10 12.23
CA LEU A 17 4.73 -14.91 12.82
C LEU A 17 3.80 -14.35 11.75
N ALA A 18 2.99 -15.22 11.16
CA ALA A 18 1.94 -14.88 10.21
C ALA A 18 0.74 -14.27 10.95
N VAL A 19 0.14 -13.24 10.35
CA VAL A 19 -0.94 -12.47 10.93
C VAL A 19 -2.14 -12.52 9.99
N TYR A 20 -3.28 -12.83 10.57
CA TYR A 20 -4.55 -12.96 9.89
C TYR A 20 -5.59 -12.07 10.56
N VAL A 21 -6.58 -11.61 9.83
CA VAL A 21 -7.76 -10.93 10.40
C VAL A 21 -9.05 -11.59 9.95
N GLN A 22 -10.03 -11.58 10.83
CA GLN A 22 -11.37 -12.06 10.56
C GLN A 22 -12.37 -10.95 10.83
N ALA A 23 -13.10 -10.52 9.80
CA ALA A 23 -14.29 -9.71 9.97
C ALA A 23 -15.45 -10.59 10.46
N PRO A 24 -16.40 -10.05 11.25
CA PRO A 24 -17.60 -10.81 11.65
C PRO A 24 -18.32 -11.41 10.44
N GLY A 25 -18.53 -12.72 10.44
CA GLY A 25 -19.20 -13.43 9.33
C GLY A 25 -18.29 -13.80 8.14
N HIS A 26 -17.01 -13.44 8.16
CA HIS A 26 -16.05 -13.75 7.09
C HIS A 26 -14.98 -14.77 7.55
N PRO A 27 -14.26 -15.43 6.62
CA PRO A 27 -13.09 -16.23 6.96
C PRO A 27 -11.90 -15.38 7.42
N PHE A 28 -10.87 -16.03 7.98
CA PHE A 28 -9.59 -15.39 8.23
C PHE A 28 -8.87 -15.09 6.92
N LEU A 29 -8.32 -13.88 6.80
CA LEU A 29 -7.53 -13.43 5.66
C LEU A 29 -6.11 -13.08 6.10
N PHE A 30 -5.12 -13.55 5.33
CA PHE A 30 -3.71 -13.24 5.57
C PHE A 30 -3.44 -11.74 5.35
N CYS A 31 -2.76 -11.12 6.30
CA CYS A 31 -2.42 -9.69 6.26
C CYS A 31 -0.92 -9.43 6.09
N GLY A 32 -0.08 -10.38 6.50
CA GLY A 32 1.36 -10.24 6.48
C GLY A 32 2.02 -11.00 7.62
N ALA A 33 3.33 -10.82 7.78
CA ALA A 33 4.11 -11.52 8.78
C ALA A 33 5.31 -10.69 9.27
N VAL A 34 5.80 -11.03 10.45
CA VAL A 34 7.05 -10.52 11.03
C VAL A 34 8.00 -11.66 11.38
N HIS A 35 9.30 -11.43 11.30
CA HIS A 35 10.34 -12.43 11.56
C HIS A 35 11.60 -11.77 12.13
N ASN A 36 12.62 -12.54 12.53
CA ASN A 36 13.79 -12.00 13.22
C ASN A 36 14.54 -10.89 12.43
N ALA A 37 14.59 -10.97 11.10
CA ALA A 37 15.23 -9.95 10.25
C ALA A 37 14.31 -8.74 9.95
N ARG A 38 13.00 -8.87 10.17
CA ARG A 38 12.01 -7.79 10.08
C ARG A 38 11.04 -7.91 11.25
N PRO A 39 11.44 -7.43 12.45
CA PRO A 39 10.72 -7.70 13.68
C PRO A 39 9.44 -6.88 13.83
N SER A 40 9.16 -5.93 12.92
CA SER A 40 7.93 -5.14 12.94
C SER A 40 7.45 -4.81 11.52
N ALA A 41 6.14 -4.58 11.39
CA ALA A 41 5.51 -4.19 10.14
C ALA A 41 4.21 -3.41 10.39
N VAL A 42 3.87 -2.52 9.45
CA VAL A 42 2.53 -1.95 9.33
C VAL A 42 1.78 -2.73 8.25
N LEU A 43 0.72 -3.42 8.65
CA LEU A 43 -0.07 -4.32 7.80
C LEU A 43 -1.37 -3.64 7.36
N SER A 44 -1.69 -3.77 6.07
CA SER A 44 -2.98 -3.40 5.49
C SER A 44 -4.01 -4.43 5.95
N LEU A 45 -5.21 -3.96 6.31
CA LEU A 45 -6.29 -4.85 6.73
C LEU A 45 -7.27 -4.97 5.57
N PRO A 46 -7.42 -6.17 4.97
CA PRO A 46 -8.37 -6.41 3.89
C PRO A 46 -9.78 -6.55 4.48
N TRP A 47 -10.35 -5.42 4.90
CA TRP A 47 -11.73 -5.42 5.37
C TRP A 47 -12.70 -5.52 4.19
N PRO A 48 -13.78 -6.32 4.32
CA PRO A 48 -14.80 -6.40 3.30
C PRO A 48 -15.47 -5.04 3.10
N ASP A 49 -15.94 -4.79 1.88
CA ASP A 49 -16.68 -3.56 1.62
C ASP A 49 -17.96 -3.51 2.46
N PRO A 50 -18.40 -2.32 2.91
CA PRO A 50 -19.59 -2.20 3.75
C PRO A 50 -20.86 -2.83 3.14
N ALA A 51 -20.95 -2.85 1.81
CA ALA A 51 -22.05 -3.51 1.08
C ALA A 51 -22.01 -5.04 1.22
N GLU A 52 -20.82 -5.65 1.07
CA GLU A 52 -20.62 -7.09 1.22
C GLU A 52 -20.76 -7.54 2.69
N ALA A 53 -20.31 -6.70 3.62
CA ALA A 53 -20.45 -6.94 5.06
C ALA A 53 -21.93 -6.98 5.50
N ALA A 54 -22.79 -6.17 4.87
CA ALA A 54 -24.23 -6.16 5.15
C ALA A 54 -24.90 -7.47 4.69
N GLU A 55 -24.55 -7.98 3.51
CA GLU A 55 -25.08 -9.24 2.97
C GLU A 55 -24.63 -10.47 3.78
N ALA A 56 -23.36 -10.52 4.18
CA ALA A 56 -22.85 -11.59 5.05
C ALA A 56 -23.53 -11.60 6.44
N SER A 57 -23.95 -10.42 6.92
CA SER A 57 -24.67 -10.27 8.19
C SER A 57 -26.16 -10.61 8.12
N ALA A 58 -26.74 -10.74 6.92
CA ALA A 58 -28.18 -11.00 6.72
C ALA A 58 -28.57 -12.48 6.92
N GLY A 59 -27.63 -13.41 6.81
CA GLY A 59 -27.83 -14.85 7.02
C GLY A 59 -27.25 -15.40 8.33
N ALA A 60 -26.48 -14.59 9.06
CA ALA A 60 -25.87 -14.99 10.33
C ALA A 60 -26.74 -14.50 11.50
N ILE A 61 -26.88 -15.32 12.55
CA ILE A 61 -27.41 -14.85 13.83
C ILE A 61 -26.55 -13.68 14.26
N GLN A 62 -27.10 -12.46 14.26
CA GLN A 62 -26.41 -11.29 14.73
C GLN A 62 -26.19 -11.44 16.23
N ILE A 63 -25.02 -11.98 16.60
CA ILE A 63 -24.54 -11.91 17.97
C ILE A 63 -24.24 -10.44 18.22
N VAL A 64 -25.11 -9.79 18.99
CA VAL A 64 -24.91 -8.42 19.48
C VAL A 64 -23.52 -8.36 20.11
N GLY A 65 -22.59 -7.63 19.47
CA GLY A 65 -21.19 -7.51 19.91
C GLY A 65 -20.16 -8.35 19.13
N ALA A 66 -20.47 -8.86 17.93
CA ALA A 66 -19.47 -9.55 17.11
C ALA A 66 -18.30 -8.62 16.72
N ALA A 67 -17.14 -8.83 17.34
CA ALA A 67 -15.92 -8.07 17.11
C ALA A 67 -15.01 -8.75 16.08
N ALA A 68 -14.25 -7.95 15.33
CA ALA A 68 -13.16 -8.44 14.49
C ALA A 68 -12.11 -9.17 15.33
N LYS A 69 -11.52 -10.23 14.77
CA LYS A 69 -10.50 -11.05 15.43
C LYS A 69 -9.17 -10.96 14.69
N ILE A 70 -8.08 -11.03 15.43
CA ILE A 70 -6.72 -11.15 14.90
C ILE A 70 -6.24 -12.56 15.19
N GLY A 71 -5.86 -13.29 14.15
CA GLY A 71 -5.22 -14.60 14.24
C GLY A 71 -3.72 -14.45 14.08
N VAL A 72 -2.95 -15.20 14.87
CA VAL A 72 -1.50 -15.28 14.73
C VAL A 72 -1.06 -16.74 14.68
N SER A 73 -0.11 -17.05 13.80
CA SER A 73 0.39 -18.40 13.59
C SER A 73 1.90 -18.37 13.34
N ILE A 74 2.62 -19.41 13.75
CA ILE A 74 4.04 -19.57 13.44
C ILE A 74 4.15 -20.49 12.22
N GLU A 75 4.66 -19.95 11.12
CA GLU A 75 4.72 -20.64 9.84
C GLU A 75 6.13 -20.54 9.24
N ASP A 76 6.41 -21.39 8.24
CA ASP A 76 7.67 -21.31 7.50
C ASP A 76 7.70 -20.04 6.64
N LEU A 77 8.76 -19.25 6.80
CA LEU A 77 8.94 -17.97 6.11
C LEU A 77 8.87 -18.15 4.58
N ALA A 78 9.41 -19.25 4.05
CA ALA A 78 9.41 -19.57 2.63
C ALA A 78 8.02 -19.95 2.07
N ALA A 79 7.08 -20.36 2.93
CA ALA A 79 5.72 -20.74 2.52
C ALA A 79 4.76 -19.54 2.51
N LEU A 80 5.14 -18.42 3.16
CA LEU A 80 4.29 -17.25 3.28
C LEU A 80 4.37 -16.36 2.03
N PRO A 81 3.25 -15.71 1.67
CA PRO A 81 3.26 -14.68 0.63
C PRO A 81 4.23 -13.54 0.99
N PRO A 82 4.83 -12.87 -0.03
CA PRO A 82 5.70 -11.73 0.21
C PRO A 82 4.95 -10.61 0.94
N VAL A 83 5.52 -10.15 2.07
CA VAL A 83 4.89 -9.14 2.93
C VAL A 83 5.30 -7.75 2.47
N VAL A 84 4.40 -7.07 1.78
CA VAL A 84 4.53 -5.64 1.49
C VAL A 84 4.08 -4.81 2.70
N ASP A 85 4.86 -3.80 3.05
CA ASP A 85 4.45 -2.86 4.10
C ASP A 85 3.30 -1.99 3.57
N ALA A 86 2.20 -1.86 4.31
CA ALA A 86 1.12 -0.94 3.97
C ALA A 86 1.61 0.50 3.80
N GLY A 87 2.62 0.88 4.60
CA GLY A 87 3.29 2.16 4.46
C GLY A 87 4.07 2.27 3.15
N ALA A 88 4.64 1.18 2.64
CA ALA A 88 5.31 1.17 1.35
C ALA A 88 4.31 1.30 0.19
N GLU A 89 3.20 0.57 0.22
CA GLU A 89 2.13 0.68 -0.79
C GLU A 89 1.63 2.12 -0.92
N LYS A 90 1.26 2.75 0.21
CA LYS A 90 0.80 4.14 0.23
C LYS A 90 1.83 5.14 -0.25
N ARG A 91 3.13 4.88 -0.02
CA ARG A 91 4.21 5.72 -0.55
C ARG A 91 4.35 5.58 -2.06
N VAL A 92 4.18 4.38 -2.61
CA VAL A 92 4.22 4.13 -4.05
C VAL A 92 3.02 4.78 -4.75
N GLU A 93 1.83 4.66 -4.17
CA GLU A 93 0.62 5.33 -4.67
C GLU A 93 0.79 6.85 -4.68
N ARG A 94 1.23 7.44 -3.56
CA ARG A 94 1.51 8.88 -3.46
C ARG A 94 2.55 9.35 -4.47
N LEU A 95 3.61 8.57 -4.64
CA LEU A 95 4.66 8.82 -5.64
C LEU A 95 4.05 8.88 -7.04
N ALA A 96 3.23 7.90 -7.42
CA ALA A 96 2.59 7.86 -8.73
C ALA A 96 1.67 9.08 -8.96
N LEU A 97 0.83 9.42 -7.98
CA LEU A 97 -0.05 10.59 -8.05
C LEU A 97 0.72 11.89 -8.23
N ARG A 98 1.80 12.10 -7.46
CA ARG A 98 2.63 13.30 -7.58
C ARG A 98 3.42 13.37 -8.88
N VAL A 99 3.83 12.23 -9.43
CA VAL A 99 4.43 12.19 -10.77
C VAL A 99 3.41 12.60 -11.83
N GLY A 100 2.17 12.11 -11.73
CA GLY A 100 1.07 12.53 -12.60
C GLY A 100 0.75 14.02 -12.49
N GLU A 101 0.68 14.55 -11.27
CA GLU A 101 0.48 15.97 -11.00
C GLU A 101 1.64 16.82 -11.56
N ASN A 102 2.88 16.36 -11.40
CA ASN A 102 4.05 17.03 -11.97
C ASN A 102 4.00 17.10 -13.50
N LEU A 103 3.59 16.00 -14.15
CA LEU A 103 3.39 15.96 -15.59
C LEU A 103 2.26 16.92 -16.02
N PHE A 104 1.13 16.88 -15.32
CA PHE A 104 -0.01 17.75 -15.61
C PHE A 104 0.36 19.24 -15.50
N ASN A 105 1.03 19.63 -14.42
CA ASN A 105 1.53 20.99 -14.21
C ASN A 105 2.54 21.39 -15.30
N PHE A 106 3.39 20.47 -15.75
CA PHE A 106 4.28 20.73 -16.87
C PHE A 106 3.49 20.97 -18.16
N MET A 107 2.54 20.10 -18.51
CA MET A 107 1.70 20.28 -19.71
C MET A 107 0.96 21.62 -19.67
N GLN A 108 0.37 21.99 -18.53
CA GLN A 108 -0.31 23.28 -18.33
C GLN A 108 0.59 24.48 -18.61
N SER A 109 1.89 24.40 -18.30
CA SER A 109 2.83 25.51 -18.53
C SER A 109 3.12 25.79 -20.01
N PHE A 110 2.80 24.86 -20.91
CA PHE A 110 2.97 25.02 -22.37
C PHE A 110 1.64 25.19 -23.12
N CYS A 111 0.53 25.39 -22.39
CA CYS A 111 -0.79 25.50 -23.00
C CYS A 111 -1.02 26.86 -23.65
N GLY A 112 -1.48 26.81 -24.91
CA GLY A 112 -2.46 27.78 -25.41
C GLY A 112 -3.86 27.24 -25.10
N VAL A 113 -4.77 28.10 -24.64
CA VAL A 113 -6.17 27.71 -24.43
C VAL A 113 -6.91 27.91 -25.76
N ASP A 114 -7.39 26.82 -26.37
CA ASP A 114 -8.31 26.87 -27.51
C ASP A 114 -9.67 26.31 -27.07
N GLY A 115 -10.53 27.21 -26.58
CA GLY A 115 -11.82 26.86 -26.00
C GLY A 115 -11.69 25.92 -24.79
N SER A 116 -12.27 24.71 -24.88
CA SER A 116 -12.24 23.70 -23.80
C SER A 116 -11.13 22.65 -23.95
N ARG A 117 -10.22 22.81 -24.93
CA ARG A 117 -9.16 21.83 -25.22
C ARG A 117 -7.80 22.35 -24.84
N LEU A 118 -7.00 21.44 -24.28
CA LEU A 118 -5.62 21.67 -23.90
C LEU A 118 -4.75 21.39 -25.15
N VAL A 119 -4.28 22.45 -25.82
CA VAL A 119 -3.42 22.30 -27.00
C VAL A 119 -1.97 22.30 -26.53
N VAL A 120 -1.30 21.16 -26.75
CA VAL A 120 0.11 20.95 -26.40
C VAL A 120 0.90 20.52 -27.62
N PRO A 121 2.19 20.89 -27.72
CA PRO A 121 3.09 20.32 -28.73
C PRO A 121 3.12 18.80 -28.66
N MET A 122 3.22 18.13 -29.81
CA MET A 122 3.25 16.67 -29.90
C MET A 122 4.45 16.05 -29.14
N ASP A 123 5.53 16.80 -28.96
CA ASP A 123 6.75 16.38 -28.27
C ASP A 123 6.77 16.74 -26.77
N ILE A 124 5.64 17.18 -26.20
CA ILE A 124 5.57 17.66 -24.81
C ILE A 124 5.96 16.57 -23.79
N LEU A 125 5.55 15.33 -24.04
CA LEU A 125 5.84 14.19 -23.16
C LEU A 125 7.33 13.87 -23.18
N ASP A 126 7.97 13.87 -24.35
CA ASP A 126 9.41 13.63 -24.49
C ASP A 126 10.23 14.71 -23.78
N ARG A 127 9.83 15.98 -23.92
CA ARG A 127 10.46 17.11 -23.24
C ARG A 127 10.34 17.00 -21.72
N TRP A 128 9.15 16.66 -21.22
CA TRP A 128 8.94 16.45 -19.79
C TRP A 128 9.80 15.29 -19.29
N PHE A 129 9.77 14.16 -19.98
CA PHE A 129 10.45 12.95 -19.57
C PHE A 129 11.97 13.14 -19.51
N LYS A 130 12.56 13.79 -20.52
CA LYS A 130 13.98 14.15 -20.53
C LYS A 130 14.35 15.04 -19.35
N LYS A 131 13.56 16.10 -19.11
CA LYS A 131 13.76 17.02 -17.96
C LYS A 131 13.63 16.29 -16.62
N PHE A 132 12.67 15.38 -16.50
CA PHE A 132 12.46 14.57 -15.31
C PHE A 132 13.65 13.65 -15.04
N GLN A 133 14.12 12.92 -16.07
CA GLN A 133 15.29 12.04 -15.95
C GLN A 133 16.57 12.80 -15.60
N GLU A 134 16.83 13.94 -16.25
CA GLU A 134 18.02 14.76 -15.97
C GLU A 134 18.02 15.26 -14.52
N ARG A 135 16.85 15.70 -14.01
CA ARG A 135 16.71 16.12 -12.60
C ARG A 135 16.86 14.95 -11.64
N ALA A 136 16.25 13.80 -11.93
CA ALA A 136 16.35 12.60 -11.09
C ALA A 136 17.80 12.07 -11.01
N LYS A 137 18.58 12.17 -12.09
CA LYS A 137 20.01 11.80 -12.10
C LYS A 137 20.87 12.80 -11.34
N ARG A 138 20.58 14.10 -11.47
CA ARG A 138 21.39 15.18 -10.87
C ARG A 138 21.12 15.35 -9.39
N ASP A 139 19.90 15.06 -8.93
CA ASP A 139 19.49 15.19 -7.54
C ASP A 139 18.81 13.90 -7.05
N PRO A 140 19.54 13.06 -6.28
CA PRO A 140 18.99 11.84 -5.69
C PRO A 140 17.84 12.10 -4.68
N SER A 141 17.71 13.33 -4.18
CA SER A 141 16.63 13.72 -3.27
C SER A 141 15.36 14.16 -4.01
N TYR A 142 15.46 14.48 -5.31
CA TYR A 142 14.32 14.88 -6.14
C TYR A 142 13.19 13.84 -6.09
N LEU A 143 13.54 12.55 -6.28
CA LEU A 143 12.57 11.45 -6.21
C LEU A 143 12.01 11.24 -4.80
N LYS A 144 12.78 11.54 -3.75
CA LYS A 144 12.31 11.45 -2.37
C LYS A 144 11.24 12.49 -2.07
N GLY A 145 11.29 13.66 -2.71
CA GLY A 145 10.25 14.70 -2.62
C GLY A 145 8.87 14.23 -3.09
N PHE A 146 8.79 13.20 -3.93
CA PHE A 146 7.52 12.61 -4.34
C PHE A 146 6.98 11.57 -3.33
N SER A 147 7.81 11.09 -2.42
CA SER A 147 7.46 10.06 -1.43
C SER A 147 7.01 10.61 -0.06
N LEU A 148 7.33 11.87 0.24
CA LEU A 148 7.02 12.58 1.50
C LEU A 148 5.62 13.20 1.43
#